data_AF-A0A1G3CR73-F1
#
_entry.id   AF-A0A1G3CR73-F1
#
_cell.length_a   1.000
_cell.length_b   1.000
_cell.length_c   1.000
_cell.angle_alpha   90.00
_cell.angle_beta   90.00
_cell.angle_gamma   90.00
#
_symmetry.space_group_name_H-M   'P 1'
#
loop_
_entity.id
_entity.type
_entity.pdbx_description
1 polymer ?
#
loop_
_entity_poly.entity_id
_entity_poly.type
_entity_poly.pdbx_seq_one_letter_code
_entity_poly.pdbx_strand_id
1 'polypeptide(L)'
;MTEAMPLSQHSHQIEVLRTEFGHTINIVDSEIPVDTYTCAVHSFGLIDDPTYVGVASHGLGNTFAGADFIYFLLSQNLILETSPESVAANDFIFYFDGDKFMHVGKILGGGRILSKWGSGLLYDHSIWEVPSGYGQTIRCFEGLDSDRGVDLFITYAESRGFQFHA
;
A
#
# COMPACT_ATOMS: atom_id res chain seq x y z
N MET A 1 23.26 -10.35 2.42
CA MET A 1 22.48 -9.59 3.42
C MET A 1 22.89 -8.15 3.27
N THR A 2 22.18 -7.37 2.45
CA THR A 2 22.37 -5.92 2.40
C THR A 2 21.59 -5.34 3.58
N GLU A 3 22.29 -4.73 4.52
CA GLU A 3 21.68 -3.98 5.62
C GLU A 3 20.71 -2.95 5.03
N ALA A 4 19.48 -2.92 5.56
CA ALA A 4 18.50 -1.92 5.17
C ALA A 4 19.06 -0.53 5.50
N MET A 5 19.09 0.36 4.50
CA MET A 5 19.70 1.67 4.68
C MET A 5 18.86 2.59 5.57
N PRO A 6 19.52 3.50 6.32
CA PRO A 6 18.80 4.48 7.13
C PRO A 6 17.93 5.40 6.27
N LEU A 7 16.72 5.70 6.75
CA LEU A 7 15.77 6.59 6.07
C LEU A 7 16.35 7.96 5.73
N SER A 8 17.24 8.48 6.57
CA SER A 8 17.91 9.75 6.37
C SER A 8 18.78 9.81 5.11
N GLN A 9 19.13 8.65 4.53
CA GLN A 9 19.95 8.55 3.32
C GLN A 9 19.11 8.30 2.06
N HIS A 10 17.82 7.99 2.18
CA HIS A 10 16.98 7.65 1.03
C HIS A 10 16.88 8.79 0.02
N SER A 11 16.75 10.05 0.46
CA SER A 11 16.67 11.20 -0.44
C SER A 11 17.92 11.37 -1.29
N HIS A 12 19.09 11.25 -0.67
CA HIS A 12 20.37 11.32 -1.37
C HIS A 12 20.51 10.20 -2.42
N GLN A 13 20.08 8.99 -2.08
CA GLN A 13 20.19 7.84 -3.00
C GLN A 13 19.23 7.90 -4.17
N ILE A 14 18.00 8.33 -3.92
CA ILE A 14 17.06 8.61 -5.02
C ILE A 14 17.66 9.65 -5.98
N GLU A 15 18.39 10.65 -5.48
CA GLU A 15 19.04 11.62 -6.38
C GLU A 15 20.25 11.05 -7.14
N VAL A 16 21.05 10.21 -6.48
CA VAL A 16 22.16 9.48 -7.14
C VAL A 16 21.62 8.58 -8.25
N LEU A 17 20.61 7.78 -7.94
CA LEU A 17 19.97 6.86 -8.90
C LEU A 17 19.28 7.62 -10.02
N ARG A 18 18.69 8.79 -9.75
CA ARG A 18 18.11 9.68 -10.78
C ARG A 18 19.16 10.11 -11.78
N THR A 19 20.35 10.48 -11.29
CA THR A 19 21.46 10.91 -12.13
C THR A 19 22.02 9.75 -12.96
N GLU A 20 22.11 8.55 -12.40
CA GLU A 20 22.70 7.38 -13.06
C GLU A 20 21.76 6.72 -14.08
N PHE A 21 20.47 6.60 -13.73
CA PHE A 21 19.50 5.81 -14.50
C PHE A 21 18.38 6.65 -15.13
N GLY A 22 18.33 7.95 -14.86
CA GLY A 22 17.28 8.84 -15.39
C GLY A 22 15.87 8.50 -14.88
N HIS A 23 15.76 7.86 -13.71
CA HIS A 23 14.46 7.50 -13.15
C HIS A 23 13.64 8.73 -12.74
N THR A 24 12.38 8.52 -12.45
CA THR A 24 11.39 9.58 -12.18
C THR A 24 10.73 9.47 -10.80
N ILE A 25 11.32 8.68 -9.88
CA ILE A 25 10.87 8.56 -8.49
C ILE A 25 10.98 9.91 -7.75
N ASN A 26 9.88 10.38 -7.17
CA ASN A 26 9.81 11.55 -6.32
C ASN A 26 9.42 11.14 -4.89
N ILE A 27 10.04 11.77 -3.89
CA ILE A 27 9.60 11.65 -2.50
C ILE A 27 8.39 12.56 -2.32
N VAL A 28 7.36 12.04 -1.67
CA VAL A 28 6.14 12.77 -1.34
C VAL A 28 6.09 12.92 0.17
N ASP A 29 5.82 14.14 0.63
CA ASP A 29 5.61 14.39 2.05
C ASP A 29 4.31 13.73 2.51
N SER A 30 4.36 13.09 3.68
CA SER A 30 3.18 12.57 4.33
C SER A 30 2.77 13.50 5.47
N GLU A 31 1.48 13.79 5.57
CA GLU A 31 0.92 14.55 6.69
C GLU A 31 1.01 13.77 8.02
N ILE A 32 1.04 12.44 7.94
CA ILE A 32 1.13 11.53 9.08
C ILE A 32 2.51 10.87 9.10
N PRO A 33 3.17 10.70 10.26
CA PRO A 33 4.49 10.09 10.34
C PRO A 33 4.55 8.73 9.63
N VAL A 34 5.42 8.62 8.63
CA VAL A 34 5.47 7.46 7.74
C VAL A 34 5.79 6.16 8.49
N ASP A 35 6.42 6.19 9.65
CA ASP A 35 6.74 4.98 10.43
C ASP A 35 5.53 4.37 11.14
N THR A 36 4.35 5.02 11.10
CA THR A 36 3.15 4.59 11.83
C THR A 36 2.18 3.72 11.03
N TYR A 37 2.38 3.56 9.72
CA TYR A 37 1.44 2.84 8.85
C TYR A 37 2.14 1.99 7.78
N THR A 38 1.43 1.00 7.23
CA THR A 38 1.94 0.15 6.14
C THR A 38 1.48 0.67 4.77
N CYS A 39 1.99 0.09 3.69
CA CYS A 39 1.53 0.40 2.33
C CYS A 39 0.03 0.15 2.13
N ALA A 40 -0.51 -0.91 2.75
CA ALA A 40 -1.95 -1.22 2.69
C ALA A 40 -2.76 -0.22 3.50
N VAL A 41 -2.33 0.17 4.71
CA VAL A 41 -3.02 1.21 5.50
C VAL A 41 -3.11 2.52 4.72
N HIS A 42 -2.03 2.95 4.08
CA HIS A 42 -2.03 4.13 3.23
C HIS A 42 -2.96 3.98 2.03
N SER A 43 -2.81 2.89 1.27
CA SER A 43 -3.56 2.68 0.03
C SER A 43 -5.05 2.50 0.29
N PHE A 44 -5.46 1.97 1.43
CA PHE A 44 -6.87 1.84 1.76
C PHE A 44 -7.45 3.05 2.52
N GLY A 45 -6.66 4.11 2.73
CA GLY A 45 -7.12 5.34 3.39
C GLY A 45 -7.46 5.13 4.87
N LEU A 46 -6.69 4.30 5.56
CA LEU A 46 -6.96 3.85 6.94
C LEU A 46 -6.09 4.56 7.99
N ILE A 47 -5.19 5.46 7.58
CA ILE A 47 -4.08 5.93 8.43
C ILE A 47 -4.57 6.59 9.73
N ASP A 48 -5.60 7.43 9.63
CA ASP A 48 -6.17 8.21 10.72
C ASP A 48 -7.62 7.84 11.05
N ASP A 49 -8.15 6.79 10.42
CA ASP A 49 -9.52 6.35 10.69
C ASP A 49 -9.62 5.80 12.13
N PRO A 50 -10.52 6.35 12.98
CA PRO A 50 -10.62 5.97 14.38
C PRO A 50 -11.05 4.51 14.57
N THR A 51 -11.82 3.94 13.64
CA THR A 51 -12.23 2.54 13.68
C THR A 51 -11.04 1.63 13.43
N TYR A 52 -10.25 1.93 12.39
CA TYR A 52 -9.01 1.23 12.10
C TYR A 52 -8.03 1.32 13.28
N VAL A 53 -7.76 2.52 13.78
CA VAL A 53 -6.83 2.73 14.89
C VAL A 53 -7.30 1.97 16.15
N GLY A 54 -8.59 2.00 16.46
CA GLY A 54 -9.16 1.29 17.60
C GLY A 54 -8.95 -0.22 17.52
N VAL A 55 -9.14 -0.84 16.35
CA VAL A 55 -8.96 -2.28 16.14
C VAL A 55 -7.48 -2.64 16.10
N ALA A 56 -6.68 -1.91 15.33
CA ALA A 56 -5.26 -2.20 15.13
C ALA A 56 -4.43 -2.02 16.41
N SER A 57 -4.86 -1.14 17.32
CA SER A 57 -4.24 -0.96 18.63
C SER A 57 -4.74 -1.94 19.71
N HIS A 58 -5.81 -2.71 19.45
CA HIS A 58 -6.37 -3.63 20.44
C HIS A 58 -5.57 -4.95 20.55
N GLY A 59 -5.31 -5.39 21.78
CA GLY A 59 -4.56 -6.61 22.06
C GLY A 59 -3.08 -6.51 21.68
N LEU A 60 -2.52 -7.54 21.05
CA LEU A 60 -1.12 -7.55 20.56
C LEU A 60 -0.98 -6.97 19.13
N GLY A 61 -2.00 -6.26 18.61
CA GLY A 61 -1.96 -5.72 17.25
C GLY A 61 -2.05 -6.78 16.14
N ASN A 62 -2.73 -7.90 16.41
CA ASN A 62 -2.81 -9.03 15.48
C ASN A 62 -3.79 -8.82 14.30
N THR A 63 -4.62 -7.78 14.34
CA THR A 63 -5.62 -7.46 13.30
C THR A 63 -5.37 -6.07 12.78
N PHE A 64 -4.61 -5.97 11.69
CA PHE A 64 -4.26 -4.72 11.01
C PHE A 64 -4.29 -4.94 9.49
N ALA A 65 -4.25 -3.85 8.72
CA ALA A 65 -4.23 -3.90 7.26
C ALA A 65 -2.81 -4.23 6.76
N GLY A 66 -2.53 -5.53 6.68
CA GLY A 66 -1.29 -6.09 6.14
C GLY A 66 -1.56 -7.12 5.04
N ALA A 67 -0.64 -8.06 4.83
CA ALA A 67 -0.79 -9.09 3.79
C ALA A 67 -2.05 -9.97 4.01
N ASP A 68 -2.34 -10.36 5.26
CA ASP A 68 -3.53 -11.16 5.60
C ASP A 68 -4.85 -10.44 5.21
N PHE A 69 -4.89 -9.12 5.39
CA PHE A 69 -6.03 -8.31 4.95
C PHE A 69 -6.17 -8.36 3.43
N ILE A 70 -5.08 -8.18 2.68
CA ILE A 70 -5.09 -8.27 1.22
C ILE A 70 -5.55 -9.65 0.73
N TYR A 71 -5.01 -10.72 1.30
CA TYR A 71 -5.43 -12.08 0.94
C TYR A 71 -6.90 -12.33 1.28
N PHE A 72 -7.39 -11.79 2.41
CA PHE A 72 -8.81 -11.85 2.74
C PHE A 72 -9.65 -11.19 1.64
N LEU A 73 -9.35 -9.95 1.24
CA LEU A 73 -10.08 -9.25 0.18
C LEU A 73 -10.11 -10.03 -1.14
N LEU A 74 -8.96 -10.56 -1.55
CA LEU A 74 -8.83 -11.36 -2.77
C LEU A 74 -9.63 -12.67 -2.68
N SER A 75 -9.56 -13.38 -1.55
CA SER A 75 -10.26 -14.65 -1.36
C SER A 75 -11.78 -14.51 -1.33
N GLN A 76 -12.27 -13.36 -0.85
CA GLN A 76 -13.69 -13.06 -0.72
C GLN A 76 -14.26 -12.30 -1.94
N ASN A 77 -13.43 -12.02 -2.96
CA ASN A 77 -13.79 -11.20 -4.12
C ASN A 77 -14.39 -9.83 -3.73
N LEU A 78 -13.85 -9.20 -2.67
CA LEU A 78 -14.33 -7.92 -2.15
C LEU A 78 -13.76 -6.70 -2.90
N ILE A 79 -12.77 -6.94 -3.74
CA ILE A 79 -12.18 -5.97 -4.66
C ILE A 79 -12.21 -6.56 -6.07
N LEU A 80 -12.43 -5.72 -7.08
CA LEU A 80 -12.61 -6.15 -8.46
C LEU A 80 -11.30 -5.96 -9.23
N GLU A 81 -10.81 -7.02 -9.85
CA GLU A 81 -9.62 -6.97 -10.70
C GLU A 81 -9.97 -6.29 -12.03
N THR A 82 -9.13 -5.37 -12.47
CA THR A 82 -9.28 -4.63 -13.73
C THR A 82 -8.05 -4.83 -14.61
N SER A 83 -8.19 -4.58 -15.91
CA SER A 83 -7.09 -4.72 -16.84
C SER A 83 -6.10 -3.55 -16.71
N PRO A 84 -4.78 -3.76 -16.88
CA PRO A 84 -3.80 -2.68 -16.84
C PRO A 84 -4.06 -1.54 -17.83
N GLU A 85 -4.78 -1.81 -18.92
CA GLU A 85 -5.17 -0.83 -19.94
C GLU A 85 -6.39 0.00 -19.54
N SER A 86 -7.16 -0.47 -18.56
CA SER A 86 -8.42 0.15 -18.10
C SER A 86 -8.27 0.90 -16.78
N VAL A 87 -7.07 0.91 -16.20
CA VAL A 87 -6.83 1.54 -14.89
C VAL A 87 -7.09 3.04 -14.90
N ALA A 88 -7.80 3.49 -13.87
CA ALA A 88 -8.10 4.88 -13.61
C ALA A 88 -7.28 5.43 -12.45
N ALA A 89 -7.33 6.75 -12.25
CA ALA A 89 -6.83 7.33 -11.01
C ALA A 89 -7.63 6.78 -9.81
N ASN A 90 -6.95 6.61 -8.68
CA ASN A 90 -7.41 5.95 -7.45
C ASN A 90 -7.54 4.42 -7.49
N ASP A 91 -7.38 3.78 -8.64
CA ASP A 91 -7.25 2.33 -8.72
C ASP A 91 -6.00 1.85 -7.98
N PHE A 92 -5.97 0.57 -7.65
CA PHE A 92 -4.82 -0.04 -7.02
C PHE A 92 -3.94 -0.76 -8.02
N ILE A 93 -2.65 -0.74 -7.72
CA ILE A 93 -1.67 -1.66 -8.30
C ILE A 93 -1.06 -2.50 -7.18
N PHE A 94 -1.19 -3.81 -7.30
CA PHE A 94 -0.62 -4.77 -6.36
C PHE A 94 0.56 -5.46 -7.02
N TYR A 95 1.66 -5.55 -6.29
CA TYR A 95 2.88 -6.22 -6.73
C TYR A 95 3.00 -7.58 -6.06
N PHE A 96 3.36 -8.58 -6.87
CA PHE A 96 3.49 -9.97 -6.45
C PHE A 96 4.82 -10.57 -6.89
N ASP A 97 5.35 -11.43 -6.03
CA ASP A 97 6.43 -12.36 -6.31
C ASP A 97 5.86 -13.79 -6.33
N GLY A 98 5.56 -14.30 -7.52
CA GLY A 98 4.69 -15.47 -7.67
C GLY A 98 3.28 -15.17 -7.16
N ASP A 99 2.73 -16.02 -6.28
CA ASP A 99 1.43 -15.81 -5.65
C ASP A 99 1.49 -14.94 -4.38
N LYS A 100 2.70 -14.55 -3.97
CA LYS A 100 2.89 -13.82 -2.72
C LYS A 100 2.70 -12.33 -2.95
N PHE A 101 1.74 -11.75 -2.24
CA PHE A 101 1.57 -10.30 -2.14
C PHE A 101 2.81 -9.66 -1.50
N MET A 102 3.36 -8.63 -2.15
CA MET A 102 4.55 -7.93 -1.70
C MET A 102 4.28 -6.46 -1.41
N HIS A 103 3.47 -5.78 -2.22
CA HIS A 103 3.29 -4.34 -2.12
C HIS A 103 2.01 -3.84 -2.79
N VAL A 104 1.51 -2.68 -2.36
CA VAL A 104 0.36 -1.99 -2.96
C VAL A 104 0.61 -0.49 -3.06
N GLY A 105 0.16 0.10 -4.17
CA GLY A 105 0.08 1.54 -4.38
C GLY A 105 -1.26 1.97 -4.98
N LYS A 106 -1.54 3.27 -4.92
CA LYS A 106 -2.65 3.92 -5.64
C LYS A 106 -2.15 4.50 -6.96
N ILE A 107 -2.94 4.35 -8.01
CA ILE A 107 -2.69 4.96 -9.32
C ILE A 107 -3.08 6.44 -9.26
N LEU A 108 -2.18 7.34 -9.62
CA LEU A 108 -2.45 8.79 -9.70
C LEU A 108 -2.97 9.20 -11.09
N GLY A 109 -2.82 8.33 -12.09
CA GLY A 109 -3.02 8.62 -13.51
C GLY A 109 -1.69 8.84 -14.24
N GLY A 110 -1.70 8.79 -15.59
CA GLY A 110 -0.49 8.98 -16.39
C GLY A 110 0.63 7.97 -16.14
N GLY A 111 0.30 6.77 -15.66
CA GLY A 111 1.27 5.73 -15.32
C GLY A 111 2.02 5.94 -14.00
N ARG A 112 1.57 6.90 -13.17
CA ARG A 112 2.17 7.25 -11.89
C ARG A 112 1.46 6.55 -10.74
N ILE A 113 2.25 6.10 -9.76
CA ILE A 113 1.83 5.35 -8.60
C ILE A 113 2.29 6.08 -7.34
N LEU A 114 1.36 6.30 -6.41
CA LEU A 114 1.64 6.75 -5.06
C LEU A 114 1.69 5.54 -4.13
N SER A 115 2.84 5.26 -3.52
CA SER A 115 2.94 4.13 -2.59
C SER A 115 4.00 4.31 -1.52
N LYS A 116 3.76 3.69 -0.37
CA LYS A 116 4.68 3.71 0.77
C LYS A 116 5.58 2.48 0.77
N TRP A 117 6.89 2.65 0.86
CA TRP A 117 7.82 1.53 0.72
C TRP A 117 8.35 1.02 2.06
N GLY A 118 7.74 -0.03 2.64
CA GLY A 118 8.23 -0.64 3.89
C GLY A 118 8.43 0.38 5.01
N SER A 119 9.60 0.34 5.68
CA SER A 119 10.00 1.36 6.66
C SER A 119 10.35 2.72 6.03
N GLY A 120 10.39 2.80 4.69
CA GLY A 120 10.66 3.95 3.83
C GLY A 120 9.64 5.09 3.90
N LEU A 121 9.79 6.03 2.96
CA LEU A 121 8.91 7.18 2.79
C LEU A 121 7.71 6.83 1.89
N LEU A 122 6.93 7.87 1.56
CA LEU A 122 5.94 7.84 0.50
C LEU A 122 6.58 8.30 -0.81
N TYR A 123 6.28 7.60 -1.91
CA TYR A 123 6.91 7.85 -3.20
C TYR A 123 5.85 7.97 -4.30
N ASP A 124 6.08 8.91 -5.20
CA ASP A 124 5.44 8.99 -6.51
C ASP A 124 6.43 8.43 -7.55
N HIS A 125 6.05 7.37 -8.25
CA HIS A 125 6.95 6.62 -9.12
C HIS A 125 6.21 5.99 -10.30
N SER A 126 6.94 5.59 -11.34
CA SER A 126 6.38 4.77 -12.42
C SER A 126 6.18 3.32 -11.95
N ILE A 127 5.34 2.56 -12.64
CA ILE A 127 4.96 1.19 -12.25
C ILE A 127 6.15 0.32 -11.82
N TRP A 128 7.25 0.31 -12.58
CA TRP A 128 8.41 -0.56 -12.31
C TRP A 128 9.58 0.14 -11.63
N GLU A 129 9.43 1.41 -11.25
CA GLU A 129 10.41 2.14 -10.46
C GLU A 129 10.22 1.85 -8.97
N VAL A 130 10.28 0.56 -8.62
CA VAL A 130 10.12 0.04 -7.26
C VAL A 130 11.32 -0.82 -6.88
N PRO A 131 11.55 -1.08 -5.59
CA PRO A 131 12.56 -2.05 -5.16
C PRO A 131 12.31 -3.41 -5.82
N SER A 132 13.37 -4.06 -6.32
CA SER A 132 13.29 -5.36 -6.98
C SER A 132 12.69 -6.48 -6.11
N GLY A 133 12.72 -6.31 -4.79
CA GLY A 133 12.08 -7.20 -3.82
C GLY A 133 10.56 -7.11 -3.76
N TYR A 134 9.91 -6.18 -4.47
CA TYR A 134 8.44 -6.10 -4.53
C TYR A 134 7.83 -7.04 -5.57
N GLY A 135 8.66 -7.82 -6.26
CA GLY A 135 8.22 -8.82 -7.21
C GLY A 135 8.25 -8.34 -8.65
N GLN A 136 7.82 -9.22 -9.55
CA GLN A 136 7.97 -9.06 -11.00
C GLN A 136 6.63 -9.07 -11.73
N THR A 137 5.53 -9.17 -10.99
CA THR A 137 4.18 -9.24 -11.54
C THR A 137 3.30 -8.21 -10.87
N ILE A 138 2.37 -7.66 -11.64
CA ILE A 138 1.37 -6.69 -11.16
C ILE A 138 -0.02 -7.24 -11.42
N ARG A 139 -0.95 -6.87 -10.55
CA ARG A 139 -2.40 -7.01 -10.76
C ARG A 139 -3.06 -5.68 -10.39
N CYS A 140 -4.04 -5.27 -11.18
CA CYS A 140 -4.71 -3.99 -11.02
C CYS A 140 -6.11 -4.23 -10.47
N PHE A 141 -6.55 -3.37 -9.55
CA PHE A 141 -7.87 -3.48 -8.94
C PHE A 141 -8.56 -2.13 -8.96
N GLU A 142 -9.88 -2.14 -9.13
CA GLU A 142 -10.70 -0.94 -9.06
C GLU A 142 -10.49 -0.24 -7.72
N GLY A 143 -10.39 1.09 -7.79
CA GLY A 143 -10.29 1.96 -6.65
C GLY A 143 -11.54 1.90 -5.79
N LEU A 144 -11.42 2.42 -4.57
CA LEU A 144 -12.54 2.51 -3.65
C LEU A 144 -13.08 3.94 -3.62
N ASP A 145 -14.40 4.06 -3.55
CA ASP A 145 -15.06 5.30 -3.14
C ASP A 145 -14.61 5.68 -1.71
N SER A 146 -14.82 6.94 -1.33
CA SER A 146 -14.58 7.40 0.04
C SER A 146 -15.32 6.50 1.03
N ASP A 147 -14.67 6.19 2.16
CA ASP A 147 -15.14 5.34 3.28
C ASP A 147 -15.14 3.83 3.03
N ARG A 148 -15.16 3.38 1.76
CA ARG A 148 -15.22 1.94 1.45
C ARG A 148 -13.99 1.16 1.95
N GLY A 149 -12.84 1.82 2.11
CA GLY A 149 -11.65 1.21 2.72
C GLY A 149 -11.89 0.74 4.16
N VAL A 150 -12.61 1.56 4.94
CA VAL A 150 -12.93 1.26 6.34
C VAL A 150 -13.95 0.12 6.43
N ASP A 151 -14.98 0.13 5.58
CA ASP A 151 -15.97 -0.98 5.51
C ASP A 151 -15.30 -2.33 5.24
N LEU A 152 -14.35 -2.37 4.30
CA LEU A 152 -13.59 -3.58 3.99
C LEU A 152 -12.75 -4.04 5.18
N PHE A 153 -12.14 -3.09 5.90
CA PHE A 153 -11.38 -3.40 7.09
C PHE A 153 -12.27 -3.89 8.26
N ILE A 154 -13.45 -3.29 8.46
CA ILE A 154 -14.45 -3.76 9.42
C ILE A 154 -14.84 -5.20 9.10
N THR A 155 -15.18 -5.48 7.84
CA THR A 155 -15.53 -6.84 7.37
C THR A 155 -14.40 -7.83 7.67
N TYR A 156 -13.15 -7.44 7.43
CA TYR A 156 -11.99 -8.24 7.79
C TYR A 156 -11.87 -8.44 9.31
N ALA A 157 -12.00 -7.39 10.11
CA ALA A 157 -11.90 -7.46 11.57
C ALA A 157 -13.00 -8.35 12.18
N GLU A 158 -14.23 -8.28 11.67
CA GLU A 158 -15.34 -9.16 12.06
C GLU A 158 -15.02 -10.64 11.76
N SER A 159 -14.41 -10.93 10.60
CA SER A 159 -13.93 -12.28 10.27
C SER A 159 -12.86 -12.79 11.25
N ARG A 160 -12.21 -11.89 11.98
CA ARG A 160 -11.22 -12.17 13.04
C ARG A 160 -11.82 -12.13 14.45
N GLY A 161 -13.14 -11.98 14.57
CA GLY A 161 -13.88 -12.04 15.82
C GLY A 161 -14.10 -10.70 16.53
N PHE A 162 -13.79 -9.57 15.89
CA PHE A 162 -14.19 -8.26 16.42
C PHE A 162 -15.71 -8.06 16.29
N GLN A 163 -16.29 -7.33 17.22
CA GLN A 163 -17.70 -6.93 17.19
C GLN A 163 -17.77 -5.41 17.26
N PHE A 164 -18.44 -4.81 16.30
CA PHE A 164 -18.70 -3.38 16.27
C PHE A 164 -20.16 -3.18 16.68
N HIS A 165 -20.39 -2.44 17.77
CA HIS A 165 -21.75 -2.07 18.17
C HIS A 165 -22.13 -0.78 17.45
N ALA A 166 -23.23 -0.84 16.70
CA ALA A 166 -23.85 0.32 16.05
C ALA A 166 -24.51 1.27 17.07
#